data_AF-A0A9W5U1G9-F1
#
_entry.id   AF-A0A9W5U1G9-F1
#
_cell.length_a   1.000
_cell.length_b   1.000
_cell.length_c   1.000
_cell.angle_alpha   90.00
_cell.angle_beta   90.00
_cell.angle_gamma   90.00
#
_symmetry.space_group_name_H-M   'P 1'
#
loop_
_entity.id
_entity.type
_entity.pdbx_description
1 polymer ?
#
loop_
_entity_poly.entity_id
_entity_poly.type
_entity_poly.pdbx_seq_one_letter_code
_entity_poly.pdbx_strand_id
1 'polypeptide(L)' 'MNHPLIDQIERTGYPAYSPRREEYKVDPLGNEVHSGDQILVLNDDFFLTETMGAEAIEVLELLGASYEIAK' A
#
# COMPACT_ATOMS: atom_id res chain seq x y z
N MET A 1 -25.84 -20.07 -24.10
CA MET A 1 -26.20 -18.65 -24.29
C MET A 1 -25.51 -17.91 -23.16
N ASN A 2 -24.33 -17.34 -23.42
CA ASN A 2 -23.55 -16.68 -22.38
C ASN A 2 -24.28 -15.41 -21.96
N HIS A 3 -24.51 -15.27 -20.65
CA HIS A 3 -25.13 -14.08 -20.08
C HIS A 3 -24.08 -12.95 -20.13
N PRO A 4 -24.39 -11.75 -20.64
CA PRO A 4 -23.42 -10.66 -20.85
C PRO A 4 -22.65 -10.23 -19.58
N LEU A 5 -23.16 -10.57 -18.40
CA LEU A 5 -22.47 -10.40 -17.12
C LEU A 5 -21.20 -11.26 -17.00
N ILE A 6 -21.21 -12.49 -17.53
CA ILE A 6 -20.06 -13.40 -17.45
C ILE A 6 -18.92 -12.88 -18.34
N ASP A 7 -19.24 -12.50 -19.58
CA ASP A 7 -18.25 -11.91 -20.50
C ASP A 7 -17.66 -10.60 -19.94
N GLN A 8 -18.47 -9.82 -19.21
CA GLN A 8 -17.99 -8.61 -18.55
C GLN A 8 -17.04 -8.93 -17.39
N ILE A 9 -17.35 -9.93 -16.57
CA ILE A 9 -16.50 -10.36 -15.45
C ILE A 9 -15.19 -10.99 -15.96
N GLU A 10 -15.24 -11.82 -17.00
CA GLU A 10 -14.03 -12.40 -17.60
C GLU A 10 -13.13 -11.32 -18.21
N ARG A 11 -13.71 -10.26 -18.78
CA ARG A 11 -12.97 -9.14 -19.38
C ARG A 11 -12.41 -8.15 -18.36
N THR A 12 -13.09 -7.89 -17.24
CA THR A 12 -12.72 -6.80 -16.30
C THR A 12 -12.45 -7.22 -14.86
N GLY A 13 -12.64 -8.50 -14.52
CA GLY A 13 -12.65 -8.98 -13.14
C GLY A 13 -13.91 -8.55 -12.37
N TYR A 14 -14.14 -9.17 -11.19
CA TYR A 14 -15.18 -8.77 -10.24
C TYR A 14 -14.58 -8.53 -8.84
N PRO A 15 -14.97 -7.45 -8.14
CA PRO A 15 -15.89 -6.41 -8.58
C PRO A 15 -15.30 -5.58 -9.72
N ALA A 16 -16.18 -5.15 -10.64
CA ALA A 16 -15.82 -4.34 -11.80
C ALA A 16 -15.02 -3.12 -11.34
N TYR A 17 -13.75 -3.06 -11.76
CA TYR A 17 -12.80 -1.97 -11.61
C TYR A 17 -13.28 -0.83 -10.69
N SER A 18 -13.03 -0.97 -9.39
CA SER A 18 -13.20 0.15 -8.47
C SER A 18 -11.97 1.05 -8.57
N PRO A 19 -12.11 2.37 -8.80
CA PRO A 19 -11.01 3.32 -8.71
C PRO A 19 -10.29 3.30 -7.35
N ARG A 20 -10.89 2.73 -6.30
CA ARG A 20 -10.25 2.52 -5.00
C ARG A 20 -9.12 1.47 -5.00
N ARG A 21 -8.87 0.77 -6.11
CA ARG A 21 -7.70 -0.12 -6.25
C ARG A 21 -6.44 0.63 -6.68
N GLU A 22 -6.57 1.86 -7.15
CA GLU A 22 -5.50 2.85 -7.26
C GLU A 22 -5.44 3.49 -5.85
N GLU A 23 -4.43 3.41 -5.01
CA GLU A 23 -3.00 3.22 -5.13
C GLU A 23 -2.56 2.62 -3.79
N TYR A 24 -2.39 1.30 -3.70
CA TYR A 24 -1.74 0.70 -2.54
C TYR A 24 -0.41 0.10 -2.97
N LYS A 25 0.64 0.39 -2.20
CA LYS A 25 1.95 -0.23 -2.33
C LYS A 25 2.17 -1.10 -1.11
N VAL A 26 2.80 -2.25 -1.30
CA VAL A 26 3.08 -3.15 -0.19
C VAL A 26 4.47 -2.83 0.32
N ASP A 27 4.58 -2.56 1.62
CA ASP A 27 5.87 -2.33 2.27
C ASP A 27 6.67 -3.67 2.37
N PRO A 28 7.97 -3.63 2.72
CA PRO A 28 8.77 -4.85 2.87
C PRO A 28 8.27 -5.83 3.95
N LEU A 29 7.39 -5.39 4.84
CA LEU A 29 6.79 -6.19 5.91
C LEU A 29 5.44 -6.80 5.50
N GLY A 30 4.95 -6.50 4.29
CA GLY A 30 3.70 -7.01 3.77
C GLY A 30 2.48 -6.15 4.12
N ASN A 31 2.67 -4.95 4.66
CA ASN A 31 1.58 -4.03 4.97
C ASN A 31 1.15 -3.25 3.72
N GLU A 32 -0.16 -3.09 3.56
CA GLU A 32 -0.74 -2.27 2.51
C GLU A 32 -0.64 -0.79 2.91
N VAL A 33 0.12 -0.02 2.12
CA VAL A 33 0.26 1.43 2.27
C VAL A 33 -0.61 2.12 1.25
N HIS A 34 -1.51 2.98 1.69
CA HIS A 34 -2.38 3.79 0.86
C HIS A 34 -1.85 5.21 0.70
N SER A 35 -2.16 5.86 -0.43
CA SER A 35 -1.82 7.28 -0.61
C SER A 35 -2.44 8.13 0.49
N GLY A 36 -1.63 8.98 1.12
CA GLY A 36 -1.98 9.76 2.30
C GLY A 36 -1.50 9.17 3.63
N ASP A 37 -1.06 7.92 3.66
CA ASP A 37 -0.54 7.29 4.87
C ASP A 37 0.83 7.84 5.25
N GLN A 38 1.09 7.85 6.57
CA GLN A 38 2.40 8.22 7.09
C GLN A 38 3.35 7.03 6.99
N ILE A 39 4.48 7.26 6.33
CA ILE A 39 5.51 6.24 6.09
C ILE A 39 6.86 6.74 6.57
N LEU A 40 7.74 5.81 6.93
CA LEU A 40 9.16 6.05 7.11
C LEU A 40 9.90 5.55 5.88
N VAL A 41 10.70 6.42 5.26
CA VAL A 41 11.55 6.10 4.12
C VAL A 41 12.98 5.93 4.59
N LEU A 42 13.59 4.78 4.30
CA LEU A 42 14.99 4.49 4.59
C LEU A 42 15.65 3.95 3.33
N ASN A 43 16.65 4.68 2.83
CA ASN A 43 17.27 4.42 1.52
C ASN A 43 16.21 4.49 0.39
N ASP A 44 15.84 3.34 -0.18
CA ASP A 44 14.84 3.20 -1.25
C ASP A 44 13.58 2.44 -0.80
N ASP A 45 13.53 2.01 0.47
CA ASP A 45 12.40 1.29 1.06
C ASP A 45 11.54 2.23 1.89
N PHE A 46 10.25 1.90 2.00
CA PHE A 46 9.29 2.60 2.85
C PHE A 46 8.60 1.63 3.80
N PHE A 47 8.20 2.10 4.97
CA PHE A 47 7.56 1.31 6.01
C PHE A 47 6.34 2.05 6.58
N LEU A 48 5.24 1.32 6.78
CA LEU A 48 3.99 1.91 7.26
C LEU A 48 4.02 2.17 8.78
N THR A 49 4.04 3.44 9.20
CA THR A 49 4.28 3.76 10.62
C THR A 49 3.16 3.30 11.55
N GLU A 50 1.91 3.24 11.08
CA GLU A 50 0.77 2.83 11.93
C GLU A 50 0.85 1.36 12.39
N THR A 51 1.55 0.51 11.63
CA THR A 51 1.72 -0.91 11.95
C THR A 51 2.97 -1.19 12.77
N MET A 52 3.84 -0.19 12.93
CA MET A 52 5.13 -0.33 13.59
C MET A 52 5.03 0.03 15.07
N GLY A 53 5.72 -0.76 15.91
CA GLY A 53 5.94 -0.40 17.29
C GLY A 53 6.91 0.78 17.43
N ALA A 54 6.80 1.53 18.52
CA ALA A 54 7.65 2.70 18.80
C ALA A 54 9.15 2.38 18.73
N GLU A 55 9.57 1.22 19.26
CA GLU A 55 10.97 0.77 19.22
C GLU A 55 11.51 0.62 17.79
N ALA A 56 10.68 0.12 16.86
CA ALA A 56 11.09 -0.06 15.47
C ALA A 56 11.21 1.28 14.73
N ILE A 57 10.32 2.22 15.05
CA ILE A 57 10.38 3.60 14.55
C ILE A 57 11.68 4.28 15.02
N GLU A 58 11.98 4.21 16.32
CA GLU A 58 13.21 4.79 16.89
C GLU A 58 14.48 4.22 16.25
N VAL A 59 14.52 2.91 16.00
CA VAL A 59 15.65 2.27 15.30
C VAL A 59 15.77 2.77 13.87
N LEU A 60 14.67 2.89 13.13
CA LEU A 60 14.68 3.41 11.76
C LEU A 60 15.14 4.87 11.72
N GLU A 61 14.66 5.72 12.63
CA GLU A 61 15.11 7.10 12.77
C GLU A 61 16.62 7.18 13.07
N LEU A 62 17.13 6.33 13.97
CA LEU A 62 18.57 6.25 14.27
C LEU A 62 19.40 5.83 13.05
N LEU A 63 18.83 4.98 12.19
CA LEU A 63 19.44 4.57 10.91
C LEU A 63 19.31 5.63 9.81
N GLY A 64 18.64 6.76 10.09
CA GLY A 64 18.50 7.89 9.17
C GLY A 64 17.22 7.89 8.34
N ALA A 65 16.20 7.14 8.75
CA ALA A 65 14.90 7.18 8.08
C ALA A 65 14.20 8.53 8.27
N SER A 66 13.42 8.94 7.27
CA SER A 66 12.64 10.19 7.30
C SER A 66 11.15 9.94 7.13
N TYR A 67 10.32 10.73 7.81
CA TYR A 67 8.88 10.68 7.63
C TYR A 67 8.47 11.31 6.29
N GLU A 68 7.65 10.58 5.55
CA GLU A 68 7.00 11.06 4.33
C GLU A 68 5.52 10.67 4.33
N ILE A 69 4.78 11.29 3.42
CA ILE A 69 3.39 10.91 3.13
C ILE A 69 3.40 10.13 1.82
N ALA A 70 2.81 8.93 1.85
CA ALA A 70 2.69 8.07 0.69
C ALA A 70 1.93 8.80 -0.44
N LYS A 71 2.51 8.75 -1.65
CA LYS A 71 1.94 9.30 -2.88
C LYS A 71 1.52 8.18 -3.81
#